data_AF-A0A944NBF3-F1
#
_entry.id   AF-A0A944NBF3-F1
#
_cell.length_a   1.000
_cell.length_b   1.000
_cell.length_c   1.000
_cell.angle_alpha   90.00
_cell.angle_beta   90.00
_cell.angle_gamma   90.00
#
_symmetry.space_group_name_H-M   'P 1'
#
loop_
_entity.id
_entity.type
_entity.pdbx_description
1 polymer ?
#
loop_
_entity_poly.entity_id
_entity_poly.type
_entity_poly.pdbx_seq_one_letter_code
_entity_poly.pdbx_strand_id
1 'polypeptide(L)'
;MSVIFWLILGALVAVGFAYVVKNWKLTWYEWVLAILGVLLILWSVQNYSASQLEHEFRAATYFLVMLGVPGLILAAIGLVLPAMRAKKG
;
A
#
# COMPACT_ATOMS: atom_id res chain seq x y z
N MET A 1 12.01 5.53 -12.48
CA MET A 1 10.68 6.19 -12.47
C MET A 1 10.88 7.68 -12.30
N SER A 2 10.10 8.51 -13.00
CA SER A 2 10.20 9.97 -12.90
C SER A 2 9.62 10.49 -11.59
N VAL A 3 10.05 11.68 -11.15
CA VAL A 3 9.48 12.35 -9.97
C VAL A 3 7.97 12.60 -10.14
N ILE A 4 7.54 12.93 -11.36
CA ILE A 4 6.13 13.14 -11.71
C ILE A 4 5.28 11.90 -11.42
N PHE A 5 5.81 10.70 -11.71
CA PHE A 5 5.11 9.46 -11.39
C PHE A 5 4.83 9.34 -9.89
N TRP A 6 5.83 9.60 -9.03
CA TRP A 6 5.67 9.50 -7.58
C TRP A 6 4.71 10.55 -7.01
N LEU A 7 4.68 11.74 -7.59
CA LEU A 7 3.72 12.78 -7.20
C LEU A 7 2.28 12.38 -7.55
N ILE A 8 2.05 11.85 -8.75
CA ILE A 8 0.73 11.36 -9.17
C ILE A 8 0.29 10.19 -8.28
N LEU A 9 1.18 9.21 -8.04
CA LEU A 9 0.89 8.07 -7.18
C LEU A 9 0.57 8.51 -5.75
N GLY A 10 1.34 9.44 -5.19
CA GLY A 10 1.09 10.02 -3.87
C GLY A 10 -0.26 10.73 -3.79
N ALA A 11 -0.63 11.51 -4.83
CA ALA A 11 -1.93 12.16 -4.91
C ALA A 11 -3.08 11.15 -4.95
N LEU A 12 -2.96 10.08 -5.73
CA LEU A 12 -3.97 9.02 -5.80
C LEU A 12 -4.13 8.29 -4.47
N VAL A 13 -3.03 7.97 -3.79
CA VAL A 13 -3.05 7.36 -2.44
C VAL A 13 -3.72 8.30 -1.44
N ALA A 14 -3.40 9.59 -1.46
CA ALA A 14 -4.00 10.57 -0.56
C ALA A 14 -5.51 10.73 -0.79
N VAL A 15 -5.95 10.82 -2.04
CA VAL A 15 -7.38 10.88 -2.39
C VAL A 15 -8.11 9.60 -1.95
N GLY A 16 -7.52 8.43 -2.21
CA GLY A 16 -8.07 7.15 -1.76
C GLY A 16 -8.20 7.07 -0.24
N PHE A 17 -7.18 7.51 0.49
CA PHE A 17 -7.21 7.56 1.96
C PHE A 17 -8.26 8.53 2.49
N ALA A 18 -8.35 9.75 1.92
CA ALA A 18 -9.36 10.73 2.29
C ALA A 18 -10.79 10.20 2.04
N TYR A 19 -11.01 9.48 0.94
CA TYR A 19 -12.28 8.83 0.66
C TYR A 19 -12.62 7.77 1.70
N VAL A 20 -11.65 6.92 2.08
CA VAL A 20 -11.86 5.87 3.09
C VAL A 20 -12.19 6.49 4.45
N VAL A 21 -11.42 7.49 4.90
CA VAL A 21 -11.67 8.17 6.19
C VAL A 21 -13.03 8.87 6.22
N LYS A 22 -13.48 9.45 5.10
CA LYS A 22 -14.78 10.13 5.02
C LYS A 22 -15.96 9.16 5.10
N ASN A 23 -15.85 8.00 4.45
CA ASN A 23 -16.99 7.10 4.27
C ASN A 23 -17.02 5.94 5.28
N TRP A 24 -15.87 5.52 5.79
CA TRP A 24 -15.76 4.32 6.62
C TRP A 24 -15.38 4.70 8.05
N LYS A 25 -16.14 4.15 9.01
CA LYS A 25 -15.77 4.21 10.44
C LYS A 25 -14.67 3.19 10.70
N LEU A 26 -13.43 3.59 10.46
CA LEU A 26 -12.24 2.79 10.79
C LEU A 26 -11.96 2.85 12.29
N THR A 27 -11.68 1.70 12.89
CA THR A 27 -11.09 1.64 14.23
C THR A 27 -9.62 2.07 14.18
N TRP A 28 -9.03 2.36 15.34
CA TRP A 28 -7.66 2.89 15.41
C TRP A 28 -6.62 1.96 14.76
N TYR A 29 -6.80 0.64 14.89
CA TYR A 29 -5.88 -0.34 14.33
C TYR A 29 -6.09 -0.53 12.82
N GLU A 30 -7.32 -0.41 12.32
CA GLU A 30 -7.62 -0.59 10.89
C GLU A 30 -6.91 0.43 10.01
N TRP A 31 -6.95 1.72 10.38
CA TRP A 31 -6.25 2.75 9.61
C TRP A 31 -4.73 2.63 9.74
N VAL A 32 -4.21 2.22 10.90
CA VAL A 32 -2.76 1.97 11.09
C VAL A 32 -2.30 0.83 10.18
N LEU A 33 -3.03 -0.30 10.15
CA LEU A 33 -2.70 -1.43 9.29
C LEU A 33 -2.79 -1.05 7.80
N ALA A 34 -3.80 -0.27 7.41
CA ALA A 34 -3.94 0.22 6.05
C ALA A 34 -2.75 1.10 5.63
N ILE A 35 -2.35 2.06 6.45
CA ILE A 35 -1.20 2.94 6.16
C ILE A 35 0.10 2.13 6.10
N LEU A 36 0.37 1.28 7.10
CA LEU A 36 1.57 0.45 7.11
C LEU A 36 1.64 -0.47 5.88
N GLY A 37 0.51 -1.06 5.50
CA GLY A 37 0.40 -1.87 4.29
C GLY A 37 0.76 -1.08 3.03
N VAL A 38 0.18 0.11 2.86
CA VAL A 38 0.46 0.99 1.72
C VAL A 38 1.94 1.42 1.69
N LEU A 39 2.52 1.80 2.83
CA LEU A 39 3.93 2.18 2.91
C LEU A 39 4.86 1.03 2.50
N LEU A 40 4.59 -0.20 2.96
CA LEU A 40 5.38 -1.38 2.57
C LEU A 40 5.26 -1.69 1.08
N ILE A 41 4.07 -1.56 0.50
CA ILE A 41 3.87 -1.74 -0.94
C ILE A 41 4.66 -0.70 -1.73
N LEU A 42 4.57 0.58 -1.36
CA LEU A 42 5.30 1.65 -2.04
C LEU A 42 6.82 1.46 -1.94
N TRP A 43 7.31 1.09 -0.75
CA TRP A 43 8.71 0.77 -0.51
C TRP A 43 9.17 -0.38 -1.40
N SER A 44 8.38 -1.46 -1.43
CA SER A 44 8.64 -2.64 -2.26
C SER A 44 8.75 -2.29 -3.74
N VAL A 45 7.80 -1.51 -4.28
CA VAL A 45 7.80 -1.10 -5.69
C VAL A 45 8.98 -0.20 -6.03
N GLN A 46 9.32 0.73 -5.13
CA GLN A 46 10.47 1.62 -5.31
C GLN A 46 11.78 0.82 -5.37
N ASN A 47 11.98 -0.14 -4.47
CA ASN A 47 13.19 -0.94 -4.42
C ASN A 47 13.26 -2.00 -5.53
N TYR A 48 12.13 -2.62 -5.89
CA TYR A 48 12.04 -3.47 -7.07
C TYR A 48 12.52 -2.70 -8.31
N SER A 49 12.00 -1.49 -8.52
CA SER A 49 12.33 -0.69 -9.71
C SER A 49 13.79 -0.25 -9.72
N ALA A 50 14.38 0.06 -8.56
CA ALA A 50 15.80 0.37 -8.44
C ALA A 50 16.67 -0.86 -8.77
N SER A 51 16.39 -2.01 -8.16
CA SER A 51 17.15 -3.25 -8.40
C SER A 51 17.05 -3.73 -9.86
N GLN A 52 15.91 -3.51 -10.54
CA GLN A 52 15.78 -3.82 -11.97
C GLN A 52 16.70 -2.98 -12.85
N LEU A 53 16.90 -1.69 -12.52
CA LEU A 53 17.84 -0.81 -13.23
C LEU A 53 19.30 -1.21 -12.99
N GLU A 54 19.58 -1.81 -11.85
CA GLU A 54 20.91 -2.34 -11.49
C GLU A 54 21.11 -3.79 -11.96
N HIS A 55 20.17 -4.36 -12.72
CA HIS A 55 20.18 -5.76 -13.17
C HIS A 55 20.24 -6.82 -12.05
N GLU A 56 19.87 -6.44 -10.83
CA GLU A 56 19.80 -7.31 -9.65
C GLU A 56 18.41 -7.94 -9.50
N PHE A 57 18.04 -8.79 -10.47
CA PHE A 57 16.70 -9.39 -10.57
C PHE A 57 16.29 -10.21 -9.33
N ARG A 58 17.26 -10.84 -8.69
CA ARG A 58 17.02 -11.65 -7.49
C ARG A 58 16.63 -10.76 -6.31
N ALA A 59 17.37 -9.67 -6.08
CA ALA A 59 17.05 -8.67 -5.07
C ALA A 59 15.68 -8.02 -5.33
N ALA A 60 15.40 -7.68 -6.59
CA ALA A 60 14.11 -7.14 -6.99
C ALA A 60 12.95 -8.06 -6.55
N THR A 61 13.06 -9.36 -6.84
CA THR A 61 12.03 -10.34 -6.47
C THR A 61 11.88 -10.46 -4.94
N TYR A 62 12.98 -10.42 -4.19
CA TYR A 62 12.92 -10.44 -2.73
C TYR A 62 12.18 -9.24 -2.15
N PHE A 63 12.31 -8.04 -2.72
CA PHE A 63 11.53 -6.88 -2.26
C PHE A 63 10.03 -7.06 -2.46
N LEU A 64 9.59 -7.67 -3.57
CA LEU A 64 8.17 -7.96 -3.79
C LEU A 64 7.62 -8.97 -2.79
N VAL A 65 8.37 -10.04 -2.51
CA VAL A 65 7.91 -11.09 -1.61
C VAL A 65 7.99 -10.66 -0.14
N MET A 66 9.12 -10.10 0.29
CA MET A 66 9.37 -9.81 1.71
C MET A 66 8.68 -8.54 2.21
N LEU A 67 8.47 -7.54 1.34
CA LEU A 67 7.79 -6.30 1.72
C LEU A 67 6.43 -6.17 1.05
N GLY A 68 6.35 -6.49 -0.25
CA GLY A 68 5.12 -6.35 -1.03
C GLY A 68 4.00 -7.26 -0.53
N VAL A 69 4.26 -8.56 -0.34
CA VAL A 69 3.24 -9.50 0.14
C VAL A 69 2.74 -9.16 1.55
N PRO A 70 3.60 -8.94 2.57
CA PRO A 70 3.13 -8.46 3.87
C PRO A 70 2.38 -7.13 3.78
N GLY A 71 2.84 -6.20 2.95
CA GLY A 71 2.15 -4.93 2.72
C GLY A 71 0.73 -5.12 2.17
N LEU A 72 0.55 -6.00 1.18
CA LEU A 72 -0.76 -6.35 0.63
C LEU A 72 -1.67 -6.99 1.68
N ILE A 73 -1.14 -7.89 2.51
CA ILE A 73 -1.90 -8.53 3.58
C ILE A 73 -2.38 -7.49 4.59
N LEU A 74 -1.51 -6.61 5.06
CA LEU A 74 -1.86 -5.56 6.03
C LEU A 74 -2.87 -4.57 5.46
N ALA A 75 -2.68 -4.14 4.21
CA ALA A 75 -3.64 -3.27 3.53
C ALA A 75 -5.01 -3.94 3.36
N ALA A 76 -5.03 -5.23 3.00
CA ALA A 76 -6.27 -5.99 2.88
C ALA A 76 -6.97 -6.12 4.23
N ILE A 77 -6.25 -6.42 5.32
CA ILE A 77 -6.83 -6.48 6.67
C ILE A 77 -7.40 -5.11 7.08
N GLY A 78 -6.64 -4.04 6.88
CA GLY A 78 -7.02 -2.68 7.27
C GLY A 78 -8.18 -2.08 6.47
N LEU A 79 -8.45 -2.57 5.25
CA LEU A 79 -9.48 -2.03 4.36
C LEU A 79 -10.65 -2.99 4.12
N VAL A 80 -10.39 -4.27 3.86
CA VAL A 80 -11.44 -5.24 3.48
C VAL A 80 -12.36 -5.55 4.66
N LEU A 81 -11.82 -5.71 5.87
CA LEU A 81 -12.64 -5.98 7.06
C LEU A 81 -13.62 -4.83 7.37
N PRO A 82 -13.19 -3.55 7.40
CA PRO A 82 -14.12 -2.45 7.55
C PRO A 82 -15.12 -2.33 6.41
N ALA A 83 -14.71 -2.60 5.16
CA ALA A 83 -15.63 -2.61 4.02
C ALA A 83 -16.72 -3.70 4.16
N MET A 84 -16.33 -4.88 4.63
CA MET A 84 -17.26 -5.98 4.91
C MET A 84 -18.20 -5.65 6.08
N ARG A 85 -17.71 -4.96 7.11
CA ARG A 85 -18.54 -4.47 8.23
C ARG A 85 -19.57 -3.46 7.73
N ALA A 86 -19.16 -2.51 6.89
CA ALA A 86 -20.05 -1.48 6.33
C ALA A 86 -21.16 -2.04 5.42
N LYS A 87 -20.99 -3.26 4.86
CA LYS A 87 -22.03 -3.92 4.06
C LYS A 87 -23.04 -4.73 4.88
N LYS A 88 -22.72 -5.05 6.14
CA LYS A 88 -23.56 -5.89 7.01
C LYS A 88 -24.49 -5.07 7.93
N GLY A 89 -24.18 -3.79 8.14
CA GLY A 89 -25.03 -2.84 8.87
C GLY A 89 -25.81 -1.97 7.90
#